data_AF-A0A562XEA8-F1
#
_entry.id   AF-A0A562XEA8-F1
#
_cell.length_a   1.000
_cell.length_b   1.000
_cell.length_c   1.000
_cell.angle_alpha   90.00
_cell.angle_beta   90.00
_cell.angle_gamma   90.00
#
_symmetry.space_group_name_H-M   'P 1'
#
loop_
_entity.id
_entity.type
_entity.pdbx_description
1 polymer ?
#
loop_
_entity_poly.entity_id
_entity_poly.type
_entity_poly.pdbx_seq_one_letter_code
_entity_poly.pdbx_strand_id
1 'polypeptide(L)'
;MVLFKGETLFFKKKKYIFNLHLILGFMICIPLILVALSGSLISYDKQIANLINKFMLKDTKSEILNPDFENLLSNFRDKNPNLEIISVKFDEKNKKFYTIQALKEKENLTLFVSDKGEILGQDYGNKFNRFVRQLHRWLLFSEFDLQKLGKI
;
A
#
# COMPACT_ATOMS: atom_id res chain seq x y z
N MET A 1 -9.14 -69.70 -8.64
CA MET A 1 -10.01 -68.60 -9.12
C MET A 1 -9.43 -67.31 -8.56
N VAL A 2 -8.64 -66.63 -9.38
CA VAL A 2 -7.68 -65.58 -9.00
C VAL A 2 -8.35 -64.20 -9.05
N LEU A 3 -8.14 -63.45 -7.96
CA LEU A 3 -8.12 -61.99 -7.79
C LEU A 3 -8.95 -61.12 -8.76
N PHE A 4 -10.08 -60.59 -8.29
CA PHE A 4 -10.67 -59.32 -8.77
C PHE A 4 -11.33 -58.57 -7.61
N LYS A 5 -10.53 -58.05 -6.68
CA LYS A 5 -11.00 -57.13 -5.62
C LYS A 5 -10.16 -55.84 -5.51
N GLY A 6 -9.16 -55.67 -6.38
CA GLY A 6 -8.28 -54.48 -6.41
C GLY A 6 -8.79 -53.31 -7.26
N GLU A 7 -9.56 -53.59 -8.31
CA GLU A 7 -10.00 -52.61 -9.32
C GLU A 7 -11.00 -51.56 -8.77
N THR A 8 -11.88 -51.97 -7.84
CA THR A 8 -12.96 -51.13 -7.32
C THR A 8 -12.46 -50.07 -6.32
N LEU A 9 -11.32 -50.30 -5.68
CA LEU A 9 -10.74 -49.36 -4.72
C LEU A 9 -10.11 -48.15 -5.43
N PHE A 10 -9.54 -48.35 -6.62
CA PHE A 10 -8.85 -47.32 -7.40
C PHE A 10 -9.83 -46.30 -8.02
N PHE A 11 -10.97 -46.78 -8.53
CA PHE A 11 -12.04 -45.91 -9.04
C PHE A 11 -12.69 -45.07 -7.95
N LYS A 12 -12.87 -45.63 -6.74
CA LYS A 12 -13.39 -44.88 -5.59
C LYS A 12 -12.43 -43.75 -5.20
N LYS A 13 -11.11 -44.02 -5.15
CA LYS A 13 -10.07 -43.01 -4.85
C LYS A 13 -10.14 -41.79 -5.79
N LYS A 14 -10.31 -42.00 -7.10
CA LYS A 14 -10.43 -40.89 -8.08
C LYS A 14 -11.63 -39.98 -7.76
N LYS A 15 -12.78 -40.54 -7.39
CA LYS A 15 -13.98 -39.79 -7.00
C LYS A 15 -13.80 -39.02 -5.69
N TYR A 16 -13.09 -39.59 -4.71
CA TYR A 16 -12.74 -38.89 -3.47
C TYR A 16 -11.79 -37.71 -3.70
N ILE A 17 -10.74 -37.89 -4.51
CA ILE A 17 -9.78 -36.83 -4.85
C ILE A 17 -10.49 -35.69 -5.60
N PHE A 18 -11.42 -36.03 -6.51
CA PHE A 18 -12.22 -35.04 -7.23
C PHE A 18 -13.14 -34.23 -6.29
N ASN A 19 -13.87 -34.89 -5.39
CA ASN A 19 -14.73 -34.21 -4.42
C ASN A 19 -13.92 -33.35 -3.44
N LEU A 20 -12.75 -33.83 -3.02
CA LEU A 20 -11.83 -33.08 -2.16
C LEU A 20 -11.25 -31.87 -2.91
N HIS A 21 -10.88 -32.02 -4.19
CA HIS A 21 -10.42 -30.92 -5.02
C HIS A 21 -11.50 -29.86 -5.21
N LEU A 22 -12.77 -30.26 -5.39
CA LEU A 22 -13.88 -29.32 -5.47
C LEU A 22 -14.04 -28.51 -4.17
N ILE A 23 -13.95 -29.17 -3.00
CA ILE A 23 -14.07 -28.48 -1.72
C ILE A 23 -12.87 -27.55 -1.45
N LEU A 24 -11.64 -28.02 -1.69
CA LEU A 24 -10.43 -27.21 -1.52
C LEU A 24 -10.37 -26.08 -2.54
N GLY A 25 -10.71 -26.37 -3.80
CA GLY A 25 -10.75 -25.41 -4.88
C GLY A 25 -11.74 -24.29 -4.56
N PHE A 26 -12.93 -24.61 -4.07
CA PHE A 26 -13.92 -23.61 -3.66
C PHE A 26 -13.42 -22.76 -2.49
N MET A 27 -12.80 -23.36 -1.47
CA MET A 27 -12.24 -22.65 -0.33
C MET A 27 -11.06 -21.73 -0.71
N ILE A 28 -10.20 -22.17 -1.63
CA ILE A 28 -8.99 -21.43 -2.05
C ILE A 28 -9.30 -20.45 -3.19
N CYS A 29 -10.40 -20.62 -3.92
CA CYS A 29 -10.75 -19.77 -5.07
C CYS A 29 -10.80 -18.29 -4.70
N ILE A 30 -11.45 -17.96 -3.59
CA ILE A 30 -11.60 -16.58 -3.10
C ILE A 30 -10.24 -15.93 -2.78
N PRO A 31 -9.37 -16.51 -1.92
CA PRO A 31 -8.05 -15.93 -1.67
C PRO A 31 -7.17 -15.92 -2.93
N LEU A 32 -7.30 -16.90 -3.84
CA LEU A 32 -6.54 -16.90 -5.09
C LEU A 32 -6.87 -15.69 -5.98
N ILE A 33 -8.15 -15.34 -6.08
CA ILE A 33 -8.62 -14.16 -6.83
C ILE A 33 -8.08 -12.88 -6.18
N LEU A 34 -8.13 -12.77 -4.85
CA LEU A 34 -7.61 -11.61 -4.12
C LEU A 34 -6.10 -11.43 -4.30
N VAL A 35 -5.33 -12.52 -4.25
CA VAL A 35 -3.87 -12.50 -4.47
C VAL A 35 -3.54 -12.15 -5.92
N ALA A 36 -4.29 -12.70 -6.89
CA ALA A 36 -4.10 -12.38 -8.30
C ALA A 36 -4.41 -10.90 -8.60
N LEU A 37 -5.52 -10.38 -8.06
CA LEU A 37 -5.91 -8.98 -8.24
C LEU A 37 -4.91 -8.02 -7.57
N SER A 38 -4.51 -8.30 -6.33
CA SER A 38 -3.49 -7.50 -5.65
C SER A 38 -2.12 -7.58 -6.33
N GLY A 39 -1.74 -8.73 -6.87
CA GLY A 39 -0.53 -8.89 -7.68
C GLY A 39 -0.56 -8.01 -8.94
N SER A 40 -1.70 -7.97 -9.62
CA SER A 40 -1.91 -7.08 -10.77
C SER A 40 -1.79 -5.61 -10.38
N LEU A 41 -2.38 -5.21 -9.24
CA LEU A 41 -2.28 -3.84 -8.72
C LEU A 41 -0.83 -3.45 -8.36
N ILE A 42 -0.03 -4.38 -7.80
CA ILE A 42 1.40 -4.14 -7.51
C ILE A 42 2.18 -3.85 -8.78
N SER A 43 1.82 -4.45 -9.92
CA SER A 43 2.53 -4.20 -11.19
C SER A 43 2.41 -2.76 -11.68
N TYR A 44 1.40 -2.02 -11.22
CA TYR A 44 1.13 -0.64 -11.59
C TYR A 44 1.23 0.32 -10.41
N ASP A 45 2.02 -0.03 -9.39
CA ASP A 45 2.14 0.69 -8.12
C ASP A 45 2.35 2.21 -8.29
N LYS A 46 3.26 2.63 -9.18
CA LYS A 46 3.56 4.05 -9.45
C LYS A 46 2.38 4.78 -10.09
N GLN A 47 1.71 4.15 -11.05
CA GLN A 47 0.61 4.77 -11.78
C GLN A 47 -0.61 4.93 -10.88
N ILE A 48 -0.92 3.88 -10.10
CA ILE A 48 -2.02 3.89 -9.14
C ILE A 48 -1.73 4.89 -8.03
N ALA A 49 -0.52 4.93 -7.49
CA ALA A 49 -0.15 5.92 -6.47
C ALA A 49 -0.30 7.36 -7.00
N ASN A 50 0.15 7.62 -8.22
CA ASN A 50 0.01 8.95 -8.83
C ASN A 50 -1.44 9.32 -9.09
N LEU A 51 -2.28 8.37 -9.54
CA LEU A 51 -3.71 8.58 -9.73
C LEU A 51 -4.42 8.89 -8.41
N ILE A 52 -4.14 8.11 -7.37
CA ILE A 52 -4.71 8.33 -6.03
C ILE A 52 -4.26 9.69 -5.48
N ASN A 53 -2.97 10.01 -5.60
CA ASN A 53 -2.46 11.29 -5.14
C ASN A 53 -3.08 12.45 -5.93
N LYS A 54 -3.21 12.35 -7.26
CA LYS A 54 -3.90 13.37 -8.09
C LYS A 54 -5.38 13.50 -7.72
N PHE A 55 -6.06 12.41 -7.40
CA PHE A 55 -7.46 12.45 -7.01
C PHE A 55 -7.67 13.12 -5.64
N MET A 56 -6.78 12.84 -4.68
CA MET A 56 -6.87 13.37 -3.33
C MET A 56 -6.32 14.81 -3.21
N LEU A 57 -5.27 15.12 -3.97
CA LEU A 57 -4.73 16.47 -4.13
C LEU A 57 -5.52 17.19 -5.21
N LYS A 58 -6.64 17.82 -4.83
CA LYS A 58 -7.38 18.74 -5.72
C LYS A 58 -6.37 19.66 -6.42
N ASP A 59 -6.43 19.69 -7.77
CA ASP A 59 -5.45 20.32 -8.68
C ASP A 59 -4.64 21.46 -8.06
N THR A 60 -3.43 21.14 -7.59
CA THR A 60 -2.44 22.18 -7.24
C THR A 60 -1.89 22.73 -8.56
N LYS A 61 -2.39 23.89 -8.96
CA LYS A 61 -2.09 24.57 -10.22
C LYS A 61 -0.73 25.28 -10.27
N SER A 62 0.00 25.35 -9.16
CA SER A 62 1.22 26.14 -9.07
C SER A 62 2.46 25.27 -9.19
N GLU A 63 3.26 25.56 -10.21
CA GLU A 63 4.63 25.08 -10.34
C GLU A 63 5.52 25.98 -9.47
N ILE A 64 6.27 25.38 -8.55
CA ILE A 64 7.21 26.02 -7.64
C ILE A 64 8.50 26.27 -8.44
N LEU A 65 8.67 27.52 -8.91
CA LEU A 65 9.84 27.91 -9.69
C LEU A 65 11.11 28.05 -8.84
N ASN A 66 11.00 28.58 -7.62
CA ASN A 66 12.12 28.79 -6.71
C ASN A 66 11.82 28.15 -5.35
N PRO A 67 12.54 27.08 -4.97
CA PRO A 67 12.26 26.44 -3.71
C PRO A 67 12.88 27.20 -2.54
N ASP A 68 12.06 27.87 -1.73
CA ASP A 68 12.49 28.55 -0.50
C ASP A 68 12.17 27.69 0.73
N PHE A 69 13.16 26.91 1.15
CA PHE A 69 13.00 25.96 2.25
C PHE A 69 12.89 26.63 3.62
N GLU A 70 13.56 27.76 3.82
CA GLU A 70 13.65 28.42 5.12
C GLU A 70 12.30 29.08 5.49
N ASN A 71 11.70 29.77 4.52
CA ASN A 71 10.35 30.34 4.67
C ASN A 71 9.26 29.27 4.72
N LEU A 72 9.45 28.13 4.05
CA LEU A 72 8.51 27.00 4.16
C LEU A 72 8.56 26.33 5.53
N LEU A 73 9.76 26.06 6.05
CA LEU A 73 9.98 25.38 7.34
C LEU A 73 9.42 26.20 8.50
N SER A 74 9.65 27.51 8.49
CA SER A 74 9.11 28.44 9.48
C SER A 74 7.58 28.48 9.43
N ASN A 75 6.98 28.70 8.26
CA ASN A 75 5.53 28.73 8.09
C ASN A 75 4.86 27.39 8.44
N PHE A 76 5.49 26.26 8.11
CA PHE A 76 4.96 24.94 8.44
C PHE A 76 4.98 24.67 9.95
N ARG A 77 6.06 25.08 10.63
CA ARG A 77 6.22 24.92 12.09
C ARG A 77 5.23 25.80 12.86
N ASP A 78 5.03 27.04 12.42
CA ASP A 78 4.04 27.94 13.03
C ASP A 78 2.62 27.42 12.88
N LYS A 79 2.27 26.90 11.69
CA LYS A 79 0.94 26.35 11.43
C LYS A 79 0.72 24.98 12.07
N ASN A 80 1.76 24.20 12.33
CA ASN A 80 1.67 22.83 12.83
C ASN A 80 2.68 22.54 13.97
N PRO A 81 2.52 23.18 15.14
CA PRO A 81 3.45 23.02 16.26
C PRO A 81 3.47 21.59 16.85
N ASN A 82 2.46 20.77 16.55
CA ASN A 82 2.32 19.39 17.04
C ASN A 82 2.98 18.34 16.12
N LEU A 83 3.67 18.74 15.05
CA LEU A 83 4.31 17.84 14.09
C LEU A 83 5.83 18.02 14.12
N GLU A 84 6.56 16.97 14.49
CA GLU A 84 8.02 17.00 14.43
C GLU A 84 8.49 16.68 13.01
N ILE A 85 9.20 17.61 12.39
CA ILE A 85 9.72 17.43 11.02
C ILE A 85 10.94 16.51 11.08
N ILE A 86 10.84 15.35 10.42
CA ILE A 86 11.93 14.38 10.32
C ILE A 86 12.79 14.70 9.10
N SER A 87 12.17 14.98 7.96
CA SER A 87 12.89 15.35 6.73
C SER A 87 12.00 16.09 5.75
N VAL A 88 12.62 16.94 4.95
CA VAL A 88 11.99 17.63 3.83
C VAL A 88 12.68 17.17 2.55
N LYS A 89 11.89 16.76 1.56
CA LYS A 89 12.36 16.42 0.22
C LYS A 89 11.62 17.29 -0.78
N PHE A 90 12.37 17.84 -1.72
CA PHE A 90 11.82 18.49 -2.90
C PHE A 90 12.15 17.63 -4.10
N ASP A 91 11.12 17.24 -4.86
CA ASP A 91 11.32 16.50 -6.10
C ASP A 91 11.46 17.51 -7.24
N GLU A 92 12.69 17.75 -7.69
CA GLU A 92 12.98 18.66 -8.80
C GLU A 92 12.29 18.26 -10.11
N LYS A 93 11.90 16.99 -10.27
CA LYS A 93 11.13 16.52 -11.43
C LYS A 93 9.64 16.82 -11.30
N ASN A 94 9.12 16.83 -10.07
CA ASN A 94 7.72 17.11 -9.74
C ASN A 94 7.62 18.42 -8.95
N LYS A 95 8.03 19.54 -9.57
CA LYS A 95 8.06 20.92 -9.03
C LYS A 95 6.71 21.48 -8.55
N LYS A 96 5.79 20.67 -8.04
CA LYS A 96 4.42 21.04 -7.67
C LYS A 96 4.21 21.04 -6.15
N PHE A 97 5.01 20.29 -5.39
CA PHE A 97 4.85 20.17 -3.94
C PHE A 97 6.15 19.72 -3.26
N TYR A 98 6.30 20.09 -1.99
CA TYR A 98 7.31 19.55 -1.09
C TYR A 98 6.78 18.32 -0.38
N THR A 99 7.65 17.35 -0.14
CA THR A 99 7.33 16.16 0.65
C THR A 99 7.97 16.31 2.03
N ILE A 100 7.15 16.52 3.06
CA ILE A 100 7.60 16.58 4.45
C ILE A 100 7.24 15.28 5.14
N GLN A 101 8.24 14.60 5.68
CA GLN A 101 8.02 13.50 6.61
C GLN A 101 7.95 14.08 8.02
N ALA A 102 6.81 13.91 8.67
CA ALA A 102 6.57 14.38 10.03
C ALA A 102 6.21 13.21 10.96
N LEU A 103 6.63 13.30 12.22
CA LEU A 103 6.22 12.40 13.28
C LEU A 103 4.98 12.98 13.97
N LYS A 104 3.90 12.21 14.03
CA LYS A 104 2.72 12.53 14.86
C LYS A 104 2.45 11.33 15.76
N GLU A 105 2.54 11.51 17.08
CA GLU A 105 2.14 10.48 18.06
C GLU A 105 2.74 9.09 17.77
N LYS A 106 4.03 9.04 17.40
CA LYS A 106 4.80 7.84 17.02
C LYS A 106 4.49 7.25 15.63
N GLU A 107 3.61 7.85 14.83
CA GLU A 107 3.40 7.49 13.43
C GLU A 107 4.16 8.42 12.48
N ASN A 108 4.94 7.83 11.56
CA ASN A 108 5.60 8.57 10.48
C ASN A 108 4.56 8.88 9.39
N LEU A 109 4.26 10.17 9.22
CA LEU A 109 3.35 10.68 8.20
C LEU A 109 4.16 11.35 7.08
N THR A 110 3.81 11.06 5.83
CA THR A 110 4.36 11.74 4.66
C THR A 110 3.32 12.71 4.14
N LEU A 111 3.59 14.01 4.31
CA LEU A 111 2.71 15.12 3.99
C LEU A 111 3.21 15.82 2.73
N PHE A 112 2.30 16.15 1.84
CA PHE A 112 2.54 17.05 0.72
C PHE A 112 2.22 18.47 1.15
N VAL A 113 3.19 19.36 0.97
CA VAL A 113 3.16 20.73 1.48
C VAL A 113 3.43 21.71 0.34
N SER A 114 2.66 22.80 0.32
CA SER A 114 2.81 23.90 -0.63
C SER A 114 4.01 24.80 -0.26
N ASP A 115 4.40 25.70 -1.16
CA ASP A 115 5.45 26.71 -0.92
C ASP A 115 5.17 27.58 0.32
N LYS A 116 3.90 27.84 0.62
CA LYS A 116 3.43 28.62 1.78
C LYS A 116 3.31 27.83 3.09
N GLY A 117 3.83 26.59 3.15
CA GLY A 117 3.74 25.73 4.34
C GLY A 117 2.34 25.15 4.59
N GLU A 118 1.45 25.16 3.60
CA GLU A 118 0.10 24.60 3.70
C GLU A 118 0.09 23.10 3.38
N ILE A 119 -0.59 22.30 4.21
CA ILE A 119 -0.75 20.86 3.96
C ILE A 119 -1.75 20.67 2.83
N LEU A 120 -1.26 20.26 1.67
CA LEU A 120 -2.06 19.94 0.48
C LEU A 120 -2.70 18.55 0.61
N GLY A 121 -2.03 17.64 1.32
CA GLY A 121 -2.53 16.28 1.56
C GLY A 121 -1.45 15.34 2.12
N GLN A 122 -1.75 14.05 2.16
CA GLN A 122 -0.82 12.99 2.55
C GLN A 122 -0.49 12.10 1.34
N ASP A 123 0.59 11.32 1.42
CA ASP A 123 0.91 10.30 0.40
C ASP A 123 -0.02 9.09 0.51
N TYR A 124 -1.27 9.31 0.06
CA TYR A 124 -2.32 8.30 0.01
C TYR A 124 -1.96 7.17 -0.97
N GLY A 125 -1.26 7.48 -2.06
CA GLY A 125 -0.83 6.52 -3.06
C GLY A 125 0.14 5.49 -2.51
N ASN A 126 1.18 5.91 -1.80
CA ASN A 126 2.12 4.97 -1.18
C ASN A 126 1.50 4.24 0.02
N LYS A 127 0.60 4.88 0.76
CA LYS A 127 -0.19 4.21 1.81
C LYS A 127 -1.06 3.08 1.22
N PHE A 128 -1.74 3.34 0.10
CA PHE A 128 -2.51 2.33 -0.63
C PHE A 128 -1.61 1.20 -1.15
N ASN A 129 -0.47 1.52 -1.75
CA ASN A 129 0.46 0.48 -2.24
C ASN A 129 0.98 -0.40 -1.11
N ARG A 130 1.25 0.15 0.09
CA ARG A 130 1.59 -0.65 1.28
C ARG A 130 0.44 -1.58 1.65
N PHE A 131 -0.79 -1.09 1.69
CA PHE A 131 -1.98 -1.90 1.94
C PHE A 131 -2.14 -3.04 0.92
N VAL A 132 -2.02 -2.76 -0.38
CA VAL A 132 -2.10 -3.78 -1.44
C VAL A 132 -1.01 -4.83 -1.28
N ARG A 133 0.22 -4.43 -0.92
CA ARG A 133 1.32 -5.37 -0.65
C ARG A 133 1.05 -6.26 0.56
N GLN A 134 0.47 -5.70 1.63
CA GLN A 134 0.05 -6.48 2.80
C GLN A 134 -1.07 -7.46 2.43
N LEU A 135 -2.04 -7.03 1.61
CA LEU A 135 -3.09 -7.89 1.09
C LEU A 135 -2.53 -9.02 0.22
N HIS A 136 -1.55 -8.73 -0.64
CA HIS A 136 -0.96 -9.74 -1.51
C HIS A 136 -0.11 -10.77 -0.74
N ARG A 137 0.73 -10.30 0.20
CA ARG A 137 1.70 -11.15 0.90
C ARG A 137 1.09 -11.89 2.09
N TRP A 138 0.16 -11.25 2.78
CA TRP A 138 -0.39 -11.75 4.04
C TRP A 138 -1.92 -11.92 3.99
N LEU A 139 -2.59 -11.55 2.89
CA LEU A 139 -4.05 -11.55 2.83
C LEU A 139 -4.71 -10.73 3.94
N LEU A 140 -4.02 -9.66 4.36
CA LEU A 140 -4.37 -8.82 5.52
C LEU A 140 -4.28 -9.53 6.89
N PHE A 141 -3.58 -10.67 7.00
CA PHE A 141 -3.08 -11.13 8.30
C PHE A 141 -2.05 -10.11 8.81
N SER A 142 -2.54 -9.15 9.58
CA SER A 142 -1.79 -7.99 10.08
C SER A 142 -0.73 -8.33 11.13
N GLU A 143 -0.70 -9.58 11.61
CA GLU A 143 0.17 -10.02 12.70
C GLU A 143 1.66 -10.10 12.31
N PHE A 144 1.96 -10.08 11.01
CA PHE A 144 3.32 -10.17 10.50
C PHE A 144 3.91 -8.87 9.94
N ASP A 145 3.14 -7.79 9.87
CA ASP A 145 3.70 -6.47 9.53
C ASP A 145 3.98 -5.67 10.80
N LEU A 146 4.94 -6.15 11.59
CA LEU A 146 5.56 -5.42 12.69
C LEU A 146 6.41 -4.23 12.22
N GLN A 147 6.12 -3.62 11.06
CA GLN A 147 6.65 -2.29 10.74
C GLN A 147 6.03 -1.17 11.60
N LYS A 148 5.06 -1.49 12.46
CA LYS A 148 4.70 -0.63 13.62
C LYS A 148 5.64 -0.79 14.83
N LEU A 149 6.61 -1.71 14.83
CA LEU A 149 7.63 -1.88 15.89
C LEU A 149 9.06 -1.67 15.37
N GLY A 150 9.23 -0.80 14.38
CA GLY A 150 10.55 -0.35 13.90
C GLY A 150 11.12 0.85 14.67
N LYS A 151 10.77 1.02 15.95
CA LYS A 151 11.47 1.87 16.92
C LYS A 151 11.39 1.19 18.28
N ILE A 152 12.36 0.31 18.54
CA ILE A 152 12.94 0.18 19.88
C ILE A 152 13.76 1.45 20.11
#